data_AF-A0A2I1HL00-F1
#
_entry.id   AF-A0A2I1HL00-F1
#
_cell.length_a   1.000
_cell.length_b   1.000
_cell.length_c   1.000
_cell.angle_alpha   90.00
_cell.angle_beta   90.00
_cell.angle_gamma   90.00
#
_symmetry.space_group_name_H-M   'P 1'
#
loop_
_entity.id
_entity.type
_entity.pdbx_description
1 polymer ?
#
loop_
_entity_poly.entity_id
_entity_poly.type
_entity_poly.pdbx_seq_one_letter_code
_entity_poly.pdbx_strand_id
1 'polypeptide(L)'
;MGYGWHISNITDPMFYHCGSLEHFPSSTKAEIMAILTALLVAPHKSEVIIYTDSQAAISGFHKSANLQFISSRRFNKINYTSLWSTIHHIINKLDIRLQLIKVKAHSSCAYNDRADELAKLGRVKSTPTSLKFNSILNFNISLKWNDEIIIDKDIRKTMGQIIDYRWLDNHMNHQNLSDIYVFTQKHMINWVATTKFFHHNSRGPHTNASHSKDIGWIIKSSTNTLATLDVLNQNFPKLINNDTRCLLCKCSTETNEHIWKCPELLPHIRLCFRELAENAQIILHKYADKLNLCITDSVKYLNTFRWAFRTNEELTDNAILLLRLYISEDLY
;
A
#
# COMPACT_ATOMS: atom_id res chain seq x y z
N MET A 1 -9.98 16.04 -5.08
CA MET A 1 -10.97 15.32 -5.94
C MET A 1 -12.14 16.26 -6.18
N GLY A 2 -12.88 16.11 -7.28
CA GLY A 2 -14.07 16.92 -7.53
C GLY A 2 -15.36 16.12 -7.39
N TYR A 3 -16.47 16.81 -7.21
CA TYR A 3 -17.82 16.26 -7.22
C TYR A 3 -18.74 17.17 -8.05
N GLY A 4 -19.83 16.63 -8.58
CA GLY A 4 -20.78 17.40 -9.36
C GLY A 4 -22.13 16.71 -9.48
N TRP A 5 -23.17 17.51 -9.67
CA TRP A 5 -24.53 17.05 -9.95
C TRP A 5 -25.25 18.09 -10.81
N HIS A 6 -26.32 17.66 -11.48
CA HIS A 6 -27.22 18.53 -12.21
C HIS A 6 -28.65 18.01 -12.04
N ILE A 7 -29.63 18.84 -12.34
CA ILE A 7 -31.05 18.50 -12.24
C ILE A 7 -31.57 18.16 -13.63
N SER A 8 -32.10 16.95 -13.82
CA SER A 8 -32.54 16.45 -15.13
C SER A 8 -33.95 16.89 -15.53
N ASN A 9 -34.81 17.26 -14.56
CA ASN A 9 -36.19 17.68 -14.82
C ASN A 9 -36.35 19.20 -15.03
N ILE A 10 -35.26 19.96 -15.01
CA ILE A 10 -35.25 21.40 -15.32
C ILE A 10 -34.57 21.59 -16.67
N THR A 11 -35.25 22.26 -17.60
CA THR A 11 -34.77 22.50 -18.97
C THR A 11 -33.62 23.49 -19.05
N ASP A 12 -33.44 24.34 -18.04
CA ASP A 12 -32.31 25.26 -17.98
C ASP A 12 -31.01 24.51 -17.63
N PRO A 13 -30.02 24.49 -18.56
CA PRO A 13 -28.76 23.77 -18.37
C PRO A 13 -27.88 24.37 -17.26
N MET A 14 -28.24 25.52 -16.68
CA MET A 14 -27.49 26.18 -15.61
C MET A 14 -27.78 25.63 -14.21
N PHE A 15 -28.80 24.79 -14.02
CA PHE A 15 -29.08 24.15 -12.73
C PHE A 15 -28.17 22.94 -12.48
N TYR A 16 -26.92 23.26 -12.16
CA TYR A 16 -25.91 22.31 -11.75
C TYR A 16 -25.03 22.88 -10.64
N HIS A 17 -24.31 22.00 -9.98
CA HIS A 17 -23.26 22.39 -9.06
C HIS A 17 -22.04 21.48 -9.23
N CYS A 18 -20.86 22.07 -9.04
CA CYS A 18 -19.61 21.33 -8.96
C CYS A 18 -18.68 21.99 -7.95
N GLY A 19 -17.88 21.19 -7.27
CA GLY A 19 -16.94 21.64 -6.26
C GLY A 19 -15.72 20.74 -6.15
N SER A 20 -14.70 21.21 -5.44
CA SER A 20 -13.52 20.42 -5.06
C SER A 20 -13.60 20.02 -3.59
N LEU A 21 -12.98 18.89 -3.27
CA LEU A 21 -12.79 18.37 -1.93
C LEU A 21 -11.30 18.30 -1.59
N GLU A 22 -10.98 18.75 -0.39
CA GLU A 22 -9.69 18.61 0.28
C GLU A 22 -9.63 17.41 1.19
N HIS A 23 -8.39 16.94 1.40
CA HIS A 23 -7.98 15.84 2.29
C HIS A 23 -8.70 14.49 2.04
N PHE A 24 -7.93 13.40 2.19
CA PHE A 24 -8.45 12.04 2.04
C PHE A 24 -9.24 11.80 0.72
N PRO A 25 -8.63 12.01 -0.47
CA PRO A 25 -9.32 11.84 -1.74
C PRO A 25 -9.93 10.44 -1.86
N SER A 26 -11.21 10.38 -2.18
CA SER A 26 -11.97 9.15 -2.35
C SER A 26 -13.19 9.43 -3.20
N SER A 27 -13.41 8.61 -4.24
CA SER A 27 -14.60 8.73 -5.10
C SER A 27 -15.88 8.68 -4.24
N THR A 28 -15.96 7.76 -3.28
CA THR A 28 -17.09 7.68 -2.35
C THR A 28 -17.33 8.99 -1.58
N LYS A 29 -16.28 9.72 -1.16
CA LYS A 29 -16.45 11.03 -0.49
C LYS A 29 -17.06 12.07 -1.44
N ALA A 30 -16.61 12.09 -2.69
CA ALA A 30 -17.13 12.98 -3.73
C ALA A 30 -18.61 12.70 -4.02
N GLU A 31 -18.99 11.43 -4.14
CA GLU A 31 -20.38 11.01 -4.36
C GLU A 31 -21.31 11.42 -3.21
N ILE A 32 -20.86 11.22 -1.96
CA ILE A 32 -21.62 11.63 -0.77
C ILE A 32 -21.78 13.15 -0.75
N MET A 33 -20.73 13.89 -1.12
CA MET A 33 -20.79 15.35 -1.20
C MET A 33 -21.74 15.85 -2.29
N ALA A 34 -21.79 15.15 -3.43
CA ALA A 34 -22.76 15.45 -4.48
C ALA A 34 -24.20 15.28 -3.98
N ILE A 35 -24.50 14.17 -3.29
CA ILE A 35 -25.81 13.94 -2.65
C ILE A 35 -26.11 15.05 -1.64
N LEU A 36 -25.19 15.35 -0.74
CA LEU A 36 -25.37 16.37 0.30
C LEU A 36 -25.70 17.74 -0.31
N THR A 37 -24.93 18.18 -1.30
CA THR A 37 -25.12 19.50 -1.92
C THR A 37 -26.35 19.58 -2.81
N ALA A 38 -26.78 18.46 -3.41
CA ALA A 38 -28.06 18.38 -4.13
C ALA A 38 -29.25 18.53 -3.16
N LEU A 39 -29.17 17.93 -1.97
CA LEU A 39 -30.23 18.04 -0.96
C LEU A 39 -30.30 19.44 -0.33
N LEU A 40 -29.21 20.19 -0.29
CA LEU A 40 -29.21 21.56 0.24
C LEU A 40 -30.06 22.53 -0.59
N VAL A 41 -30.24 22.26 -1.88
CA VAL A 41 -31.08 23.08 -2.77
C VAL A 41 -32.52 22.53 -2.91
N ALA A 42 -32.81 21.38 -2.29
CA ALA A 42 -34.13 20.77 -2.37
C ALA A 42 -35.16 21.57 -1.55
N PRO A 43 -36.38 21.78 -2.08
CA PRO A 43 -37.42 22.49 -1.34
C PRO A 43 -37.97 21.63 -0.20
N HIS A 44 -38.60 22.29 0.79
CA HIS A 44 -39.28 21.62 1.90
C HIS A 44 -40.45 20.76 1.39
N LYS A 45 -40.67 19.58 2.00
CA LYS A 45 -41.70 18.59 1.62
C LYS A 45 -41.59 18.08 0.18
N SER A 46 -40.39 18.01 -0.37
CA SER A 46 -40.14 17.54 -1.73
C SER A 46 -39.86 16.04 -1.81
N GLU A 47 -40.12 15.46 -2.98
CA GLU A 47 -39.68 14.13 -3.36
C GLU A 47 -38.46 14.26 -4.27
N VAL A 48 -37.34 13.64 -3.88
CA VAL A 48 -36.07 13.75 -4.57
C VAL A 48 -35.60 12.35 -4.97
N ILE A 49 -35.40 12.15 -6.27
CA ILE A 49 -34.85 10.90 -6.82
C ILE A 49 -33.46 11.20 -7.35
N ILE A 50 -32.44 10.59 -6.74
CA ILE A 50 -31.05 10.74 -7.18
C ILE A 50 -30.61 9.47 -7.91
N TYR A 51 -30.20 9.66 -9.16
CA TYR A 51 -29.59 8.63 -9.98
C TYR A 51 -28.06 8.72 -9.83
N THR A 52 -27.41 7.66 -9.37
CA THR A 52 -25.95 7.61 -9.17
C THR A 52 -25.42 6.24 -9.57
N ASP A 53 -24.20 6.19 -10.10
CA ASP A 53 -23.49 4.94 -10.34
C ASP A 53 -22.69 4.45 -9.10
N SER A 54 -22.75 5.18 -7.98
CA SER A 54 -22.01 4.83 -6.78
C SER A 54 -22.78 3.88 -5.87
N GLN A 55 -22.57 2.57 -6.07
CA GLN A 55 -23.12 1.56 -5.14
C GLN A 55 -22.61 1.75 -3.71
N ALA A 56 -21.39 2.28 -3.56
CA ALA A 56 -20.79 2.58 -2.26
C ALA A 56 -21.58 3.69 -1.53
N ALA A 57 -22.00 4.74 -2.23
CA ALA A 57 -22.82 5.81 -1.66
C ALA A 57 -24.21 5.30 -1.27
N ILE A 58 -24.89 4.56 -2.15
CA ILE A 58 -26.22 3.96 -1.85
C ILE A 58 -26.14 3.07 -0.62
N SER A 59 -25.15 2.16 -0.59
CA SER A 59 -24.96 1.25 0.55
C SER A 59 -24.61 2.02 1.83
N GLY A 60 -23.85 3.10 1.73
CA GLY A 60 -23.49 3.98 2.85
C GLY A 60 -24.70 4.71 3.44
N PHE A 61 -25.60 5.21 2.58
CA PHE A 61 -26.84 5.85 3.00
C PHE A 61 -27.72 4.90 3.83
N HIS A 62 -27.97 3.69 3.33
CA HIS A 62 -28.78 2.71 4.06
C HIS A 62 -28.13 2.23 5.36
N LYS A 63 -26.80 2.05 5.37
CA LYS A 63 -26.07 1.68 6.60
C LYS A 63 -26.12 2.78 7.65
N SER A 64 -26.04 4.05 7.22
CA SER A 64 -26.09 5.21 8.12
C SER A 64 -27.51 5.61 8.53
N ALA A 65 -28.56 5.11 7.89
CA ALA A 65 -29.93 5.36 8.35
C ALA A 65 -30.22 4.69 9.73
N ASN A 66 -29.50 3.61 10.05
CA ASN A 66 -29.71 2.82 11.26
C ASN A 66 -28.74 3.17 12.41
N LEU A 67 -28.11 4.35 12.40
CA LEU A 67 -27.04 4.72 13.35
C LEU A 67 -27.44 4.57 14.82
N GLN A 68 -28.71 4.80 15.16
CA GLN A 68 -29.22 4.71 16.53
C GLN A 68 -29.24 3.27 17.11
N PHE A 69 -29.15 2.24 16.27
CA PHE A 69 -29.18 0.83 16.67
C PHE A 69 -27.81 0.14 16.57
N ILE A 70 -26.75 0.89 16.31
CA ILE A 70 -25.42 0.37 16.01
C ILE A 70 -24.49 0.62 17.20
N SER A 71 -23.70 -0.39 17.58
CA SER A 71 -22.70 -0.23 18.64
C SER A 71 -21.61 0.78 18.24
N SER A 72 -21.04 1.50 19.20
CA SER A 72 -19.99 2.51 18.96
C SER A 72 -18.82 1.97 18.14
N ARG A 73 -18.49 0.68 18.29
CA ARG A 73 -17.47 0.00 17.47
C ARG A 73 -17.82 -0.08 15.99
N ARG A 74 -19.08 -0.39 15.67
CA ARG A 74 -19.56 -0.48 14.28
C ARG A 74 -19.76 0.92 13.69
N PHE A 75 -20.20 1.88 14.51
CA PHE A 75 -20.27 3.30 14.15
C PHE A 75 -18.91 3.82 13.66
N ASN A 76 -17.83 3.57 14.42
CA ASN A 76 -16.46 3.96 14.06
C ASN A 76 -15.89 3.29 12.80
N LYS A 77 -16.60 2.32 12.19
CA LYS A 77 -16.21 1.68 10.92
C LYS A 77 -16.91 2.29 9.70
N ILE A 78 -17.91 3.14 9.92
CA ILE A 78 -18.64 3.79 8.84
C ILE A 78 -17.81 5.01 8.41
N ASN A 79 -17.37 4.99 7.15
CA ASN A 79 -16.66 6.13 6.58
C ASN A 79 -17.64 7.29 6.34
N TYR A 80 -17.15 8.51 6.56
CA TYR A 80 -17.85 9.76 6.28
C TYR A 80 -19.14 9.93 7.10
N THR A 81 -19.12 9.53 8.37
CA THR A 81 -20.30 9.54 9.23
C THR A 81 -20.78 10.96 9.52
N SER A 82 -19.88 11.95 9.50
CA SER A 82 -20.28 13.37 9.65
C SER A 82 -21.13 13.83 8.45
N LEU A 83 -20.73 13.45 7.22
CA LEU A 83 -21.50 13.75 6.01
C LEU A 83 -22.86 13.06 6.04
N TRP A 84 -22.90 11.77 6.39
CA TRP A 84 -24.16 11.04 6.49
C TRP A 84 -25.10 11.61 7.55
N SER A 85 -24.58 11.97 8.72
CA SER A 85 -25.37 12.59 9.78
C SER A 85 -25.95 13.93 9.33
N THR A 86 -25.19 14.71 8.55
CA THR A 86 -25.66 15.96 7.95
C THR A 86 -26.79 15.72 6.94
N ILE A 87 -26.62 14.72 6.06
CA ILE A 87 -27.64 14.32 5.09
C ILE A 87 -28.95 13.93 5.80
N HIS A 88 -28.88 13.04 6.80
CA HIS A 88 -30.06 12.63 7.57
C HIS A 88 -30.71 13.80 8.32
N HIS A 89 -29.91 14.72 8.86
CA HIS A 89 -30.44 15.93 9.49
C HIS A 89 -31.20 16.82 8.49
N ILE A 90 -30.65 17.03 7.29
CA ILE A 90 -31.31 17.83 6.23
C ILE A 90 -32.60 17.17 5.78
N ILE A 91 -32.58 15.86 5.53
CA ILE A 91 -33.76 15.08 5.14
C ILE A 91 -34.89 15.25 6.16
N ASN A 92 -34.57 15.08 7.45
CA ASN A 92 -35.56 15.23 8.52
C ASN A 92 -36.05 16.67 8.69
N LYS A 93 -35.14 17.66 8.57
CA LYS A 93 -35.48 19.08 8.76
C LYS A 93 -36.32 19.65 7.62
N LEU A 94 -36.07 19.19 6.39
CA LEU A 94 -36.80 19.63 5.19
C LEU A 94 -37.97 18.71 4.83
N ASP A 95 -38.20 17.63 5.59
CA ASP A 95 -39.24 16.62 5.32
C ASP A 95 -39.15 16.06 3.88
N ILE A 96 -37.93 15.69 3.46
CA ILE A 96 -37.64 15.22 2.10
C ILE A 96 -37.88 13.71 2.00
N ARG A 97 -38.60 13.27 0.96
CA ARG A 97 -38.66 11.85 0.57
C ARG A 97 -37.57 11.56 -0.45
N LEU A 98 -36.45 10.98 0.02
CA LEU A 98 -35.28 10.66 -0.81
C LEU A 98 -35.31 9.22 -1.31
N GLN A 99 -35.14 9.02 -2.61
CA GLN A 99 -34.88 7.72 -3.24
C GLN A 99 -33.54 7.76 -3.98
N LEU A 100 -32.67 6.77 -3.74
CA LEU A 100 -31.41 6.59 -4.47
C LEU A 100 -31.54 5.42 -5.46
N ILE A 101 -31.27 5.66 -6.74
CA ILE A 101 -31.37 4.66 -7.81
C ILE A 101 -29.99 4.41 -8.41
N LYS A 102 -29.58 3.14 -8.46
CA LYS A 102 -28.33 2.73 -9.08
C LYS A 102 -28.44 2.79 -10.59
N VAL A 103 -27.56 3.58 -11.23
CA VAL A 103 -27.34 3.57 -12.68
C VAL A 103 -26.14 2.69 -12.99
N LYS A 104 -26.13 2.02 -14.14
CA LYS A 104 -24.97 1.22 -14.57
C LYS A 104 -23.81 2.16 -14.94
N ALA A 105 -22.64 1.93 -14.37
CA ALA A 105 -21.45 2.68 -14.76
C ALA A 105 -21.12 2.39 -16.23
N HIS A 106 -20.65 3.41 -16.97
CA HIS A 106 -20.29 3.30 -18.38
C HIS A 106 -21.41 2.83 -19.32
N SER A 107 -22.67 3.11 -18.98
CA SER A 107 -23.82 2.79 -19.85
C SER A 107 -24.21 3.91 -20.80
N SER A 108 -23.33 4.89 -21.03
CA SER A 108 -23.57 6.07 -21.89
C SER A 108 -24.87 6.81 -21.54
N CYS A 109 -25.16 6.97 -20.24
CA CYS A 109 -26.31 7.72 -19.78
C CYS A 109 -25.94 9.21 -19.78
N ALA A 110 -26.48 9.98 -20.73
CA ALA A 110 -26.11 11.39 -20.94
C ALA A 110 -26.13 12.26 -19.66
N TYR A 111 -27.11 12.03 -18.78
CA TYR A 111 -27.20 12.75 -17.50
C TYR A 111 -26.09 12.34 -16.51
N ASN A 112 -25.78 11.04 -16.41
CA ASN A 112 -24.70 10.57 -15.55
C ASN A 112 -23.34 11.04 -16.09
N ASP A 113 -23.12 10.95 -17.40
CA ASP A 113 -21.90 11.40 -18.06
C ASP A 113 -21.68 12.90 -17.83
N ARG A 114 -22.75 13.71 -17.87
CA ARG A 114 -22.71 15.13 -17.48
C ARG A 114 -22.31 15.33 -16.02
N ALA A 115 -22.80 14.52 -15.08
CA ALA A 115 -22.39 14.59 -13.68
C ALA A 115 -20.90 14.26 -13.50
N ASP A 116 -20.37 13.28 -14.24
CA ASP A 116 -18.96 12.93 -14.26
C ASP A 116 -18.09 14.07 -14.83
N GLU A 117 -18.54 14.72 -15.90
CA GLU A 117 -17.89 15.92 -16.44
C GLU A 117 -17.84 17.04 -15.42
N LEU A 118 -18.95 17.30 -14.72
CA LEU A 118 -19.02 18.28 -13.65
C LEU A 118 -18.08 17.95 -12.49
N ALA A 119 -17.95 16.68 -12.11
CA ALA A 119 -16.99 16.25 -11.11
C ALA A 119 -15.53 16.48 -11.57
N LYS A 120 -15.22 16.25 -12.84
CA LYS A 120 -13.90 16.55 -13.43
C LYS A 120 -13.61 18.05 -13.44
N LEU A 121 -14.61 18.89 -13.76
CA LEU A 121 -14.50 20.34 -13.69
C LEU A 121 -14.31 20.83 -12.25
N GLY A 122 -15.11 20.28 -11.31
CA GLY A 122 -15.01 20.57 -9.89
C GLY A 122 -13.63 20.28 -9.32
N ARG A 123 -12.94 19.24 -9.81
CA ARG A 123 -11.58 18.85 -9.36
C ARG A 123 -10.56 19.98 -9.50
N VAL A 124 -10.71 20.86 -10.49
CA VAL A 124 -9.74 21.92 -10.84
C VAL A 124 -10.05 23.22 -10.09
N LYS A 125 -11.18 23.32 -9.37
CA LYS A 125 -11.51 24.52 -8.59
C LYS A 125 -10.51 24.74 -7.45
N SER A 126 -9.98 25.96 -7.36
CA SER A 126 -8.93 26.37 -6.43
C SER A 126 -9.40 26.46 -4.97
N THR A 127 -10.68 26.69 -4.73
CA THR A 127 -11.27 26.80 -3.39
C THR A 127 -12.13 25.57 -3.06
N PRO A 128 -11.64 24.71 -2.16
CA PRO A 128 -12.36 23.48 -1.83
C PRO A 128 -13.53 23.72 -0.89
N THR A 129 -14.57 22.91 -1.05
CA THR A 129 -15.78 23.03 -0.23
C THR A 129 -15.48 22.55 1.19
N SER A 130 -15.55 23.48 2.14
CA SER A 130 -15.38 23.20 3.57
C SER A 130 -16.73 23.17 4.28
N LEU A 131 -16.95 22.13 5.09
CA LEU A 131 -18.14 21.98 5.94
C LEU A 131 -17.73 22.11 7.40
N LYS A 132 -18.41 23.00 8.13
CA LYS A 132 -18.25 23.14 9.57
C LYS A 132 -19.32 22.29 10.27
N PHE A 133 -18.91 21.21 10.92
CA PHE A 133 -19.82 20.26 11.59
C PHE A 133 -20.16 20.63 13.04
N ASN A 134 -19.74 21.80 13.51
CA ASN A 134 -19.81 22.23 14.91
C ASN A 134 -21.23 22.26 15.50
N SER A 135 -22.28 22.25 14.67
CA SER A 135 -23.68 22.37 15.07
C SER A 135 -24.49 21.07 15.00
N ILE A 136 -23.86 19.92 14.75
CA ILE A 136 -24.56 18.63 14.63
C ILE A 136 -24.58 17.92 15.98
N LEU A 137 -25.78 17.79 16.56
CA LEU A 137 -26.05 17.28 17.92
C LEU A 137 -25.51 15.86 18.23
N ASN A 138 -25.15 15.07 17.21
CA ASN A 138 -24.73 13.67 17.36
C ASN A 138 -23.22 13.44 17.15
N PHE A 139 -22.41 14.49 17.06
CA PHE A 139 -20.96 14.39 16.80
C PHE A 139 -20.15 14.98 17.96
N ASN A 140 -20.26 14.38 19.15
CA ASN A 140 -19.65 14.94 20.36
C ASN A 140 -18.13 14.77 20.44
N ILE A 141 -17.53 13.85 19.67
CA ILE A 141 -16.09 13.60 19.65
C ILE A 141 -15.64 13.31 18.22
N SER A 142 -14.76 14.16 17.68
CA SER A 142 -14.08 13.94 16.39
C SER A 142 -12.58 13.89 16.60
N LEU A 143 -11.90 12.88 16.04
CA LEU A 143 -10.44 12.87 15.99
C LEU A 143 -9.94 13.84 14.92
N LYS A 144 -8.98 14.69 15.30
CA LYS A 144 -8.30 15.59 14.37
C LYS A 144 -6.84 15.18 14.25
N TRP A 145 -6.34 15.15 13.03
CA TRP A 145 -4.92 15.03 12.73
C TRP A 145 -4.30 16.42 12.68
N ASN A 146 -3.27 16.65 13.48
CA ASN A 146 -2.57 17.93 13.61
C ASN A 146 -3.52 19.13 13.86
N ASP A 147 -4.62 18.93 14.59
CA ASP A 147 -5.67 19.93 14.84
C ASP A 147 -6.37 20.54 13.61
N GLU A 148 -5.96 20.16 12.40
CA GLU A 148 -6.45 20.69 11.13
C GLU A 148 -7.45 19.75 10.44
N ILE A 149 -7.13 18.45 10.38
CA ILE A 149 -7.85 17.51 9.52
C ILE A 149 -8.73 16.58 10.35
N ILE A 150 -10.05 16.67 10.18
CA ILE A 150 -10.98 15.74 10.82
C ILE A 150 -10.88 14.36 10.16
N ILE A 151 -10.61 13.33 10.97
CA ILE A 151 -10.58 11.93 10.53
C ILE A 151 -12.01 11.38 10.56
N ASP A 152 -12.68 11.44 9.41
CA ASP A 152 -14.03 10.89 9.23
C ASP A 152 -14.01 9.62 8.37
N LYS A 153 -13.18 8.67 8.80
CA LYS A 153 -13.01 7.33 8.22
C LYS A 153 -12.93 6.31 9.35
N ASP A 154 -12.84 5.01 9.01
CA ASP A 154 -12.53 3.96 9.98
C ASP A 154 -11.26 4.31 10.78
N ILE A 155 -11.46 4.79 12.01
CA ILE A 155 -10.42 5.34 12.88
C ILE A 155 -9.31 4.30 13.07
N ARG A 156 -9.67 3.04 13.32
CA ARG A 156 -8.70 1.99 13.61
C ARG A 156 -7.83 1.71 12.38
N LYS A 157 -8.44 1.65 11.19
CA LYS A 157 -7.68 1.46 9.95
C LYS A 157 -6.80 2.66 9.64
N THR A 158 -7.31 3.88 9.80
CA THR A 158 -6.52 5.10 9.56
C THR A 158 -5.34 5.19 10.51
N MET A 159 -5.55 4.98 11.81
CA MET A 159 -4.45 4.95 12.78
C MET A 159 -3.47 3.81 12.53
N GLY A 160 -3.97 2.62 12.18
CA GLY A 160 -3.13 1.48 11.80
C GLY A 160 -2.19 1.83 10.64
N GLN A 161 -2.72 2.41 9.56
CA GLN A 161 -1.91 2.84 8.42
C GLN A 161 -0.83 3.86 8.81
N ILE A 162 -1.17 4.84 9.66
CA ILE A 162 -0.20 5.84 10.13
C ILE A 162 0.92 5.18 10.94
N ILE A 163 0.57 4.23 11.81
CA ILE A 163 1.54 3.46 12.60
C ILE A 163 2.41 2.61 11.68
N ASP A 164 1.83 1.92 10.70
CA ASP A 164 2.55 1.09 9.73
C ASP A 164 3.57 1.93 8.95
N TYR A 165 3.21 3.15 8.50
CA TYR A 165 4.15 4.06 7.84
C TYR A 165 5.29 4.50 8.76
N ARG A 166 5.00 4.80 10.03
CA ARG A 166 6.05 5.14 11.01
C ARG A 166 6.98 3.97 11.29
N TRP A 167 6.43 2.75 11.37
CA TRP A 167 7.23 1.55 11.55
C TRP A 167 8.11 1.28 10.33
N LEU A 168 7.57 1.43 9.12
CA LEU A 168 8.35 1.30 7.90
C LEU A 168 9.49 2.32 7.86
N ASP A 169 9.20 3.59 8.16
CA ASP A 169 10.21 4.65 8.19
C ASP A 169 11.31 4.36 9.22
N ASN A 170 10.94 4.02 10.46
CA ASN A 170 11.89 3.62 11.50
C ASN A 170 12.72 2.39 11.10
N HIS A 171 12.09 1.41 10.46
CA HIS A 171 12.76 0.20 10.00
C HIS A 171 13.79 0.51 8.92
N MET A 172 13.40 1.28 7.90
CA MET A 172 14.28 1.62 6.78
C MET A 172 15.40 2.59 7.18
N ASN A 173 15.20 3.42 8.21
CA ASN A 173 16.24 4.29 8.77
C ASN A 173 17.20 3.57 9.74
N HIS A 174 17.01 2.27 10.00
CA HIS A 174 17.94 1.50 10.83
C HIS A 174 19.30 1.35 10.12
N GLN A 175 20.41 1.50 10.86
CA GLN A 175 21.78 1.47 10.28
C GLN A 175 22.06 0.21 9.45
N ASN A 176 21.64 -0.96 9.93
CA ASN A 176 21.80 -2.24 9.21
C ASN A 176 21.05 -2.35 7.87
N LEU A 177 20.15 -1.41 7.58
CA LEU A 177 19.31 -1.35 6.38
C LEU A 177 19.61 -0.12 5.52
N SER A 178 20.67 0.64 5.81
CA SER A 178 21.01 1.85 5.07
C SER A 178 21.21 1.61 3.57
N ASP A 179 21.82 0.47 3.21
CA ASP A 179 21.99 0.04 1.84
C ASP A 179 20.66 -0.40 1.19
N ILE A 180 19.80 -1.14 1.90
CA ILE A 180 18.45 -1.50 1.43
C ILE A 180 17.60 -0.25 1.17
N TYR A 181 17.73 0.78 2.01
CA TYR A 181 17.09 2.07 1.79
C TYR A 181 17.58 2.72 0.49
N VAL A 182 18.90 2.76 0.24
CA VAL A 182 19.47 3.27 -1.01
C VAL A 182 19.02 2.45 -2.21
N PHE A 183 19.02 1.12 -2.13
CA PHE A 183 18.54 0.23 -3.20
C PHE A 183 17.05 0.43 -3.51
N THR A 184 16.25 0.73 -2.49
CA THR A 184 14.83 1.06 -2.64
C THR A 184 14.64 2.37 -3.41
N GLN A 185 15.40 3.41 -3.06
CA GLN A 185 15.37 4.70 -3.76
C GLN A 185 15.80 4.58 -5.22
N LYS A 186 16.73 3.65 -5.52
CA LYS A 186 17.21 3.35 -6.87
C LYS A 186 16.29 2.39 -7.65
N HIS A 187 15.14 1.99 -7.10
CA HIS A 187 14.22 1.03 -7.70
C HIS A 187 14.88 -0.32 -8.06
N MET A 188 15.85 -0.76 -7.25
CA MET A 188 16.57 -2.02 -7.50
C MET A 188 15.88 -3.25 -6.93
N ILE A 189 14.94 -3.07 -5.99
CA ILE A 189 14.23 -4.14 -5.30
C ILE A 189 12.81 -4.25 -5.84
N ASN A 190 12.44 -5.45 -6.31
CA ASN A 190 11.07 -5.77 -6.62
C ASN A 190 10.32 -6.08 -5.30
N TRP A 191 9.73 -5.06 -4.70
CA TRP A 191 9.03 -5.21 -3.41
C TRP A 191 7.83 -6.16 -3.48
N VAL A 192 7.16 -6.26 -4.65
CA VAL A 192 6.03 -7.17 -4.83
C VAL A 192 6.48 -8.63 -4.78
N ALA A 193 7.53 -8.97 -5.55
CA ALA A 193 8.10 -10.31 -5.56
C ALA A 193 8.76 -10.64 -4.22
N THR A 194 9.53 -9.72 -3.64
CA THR A 194 10.16 -9.89 -2.32
C THR A 194 9.12 -10.18 -1.24
N THR A 195 8.00 -9.43 -1.24
CA THR A 195 6.90 -9.67 -0.30
C THR A 195 6.32 -11.07 -0.49
N LYS A 196 6.07 -11.50 -1.72
CA LYS A 196 5.58 -12.86 -2.00
C LYS A 196 6.56 -13.92 -1.52
N PHE A 197 7.86 -13.71 -1.70
CA PHE A 197 8.91 -14.61 -1.23
C PHE A 197 8.95 -14.71 0.29
N PHE A 198 8.89 -13.58 1.00
CA PHE A 198 8.85 -13.56 2.48
C PHE A 198 7.63 -14.29 3.06
N HIS A 199 6.50 -14.29 2.34
CA HIS A 199 5.28 -14.99 2.75
C HIS A 199 5.16 -16.41 2.19
N HIS A 200 6.11 -16.87 1.38
CA HIS A 200 6.04 -18.18 0.76
C HIS A 200 6.37 -19.28 1.77
N ASN A 201 5.47 -20.25 1.92
CA ASN A 201 5.70 -21.42 2.75
C ASN A 201 5.88 -22.67 1.87
N SER A 202 7.13 -23.05 1.65
CA SER A 202 7.53 -24.24 0.90
C SER A 202 7.32 -25.55 1.65
N ARG A 203 6.96 -25.51 2.95
CA ARG A 203 6.87 -26.68 3.84
C ARG A 203 5.43 -27.13 4.10
N GLY A 204 4.45 -26.54 3.43
CA GLY A 204 3.03 -26.87 3.56
C GLY A 204 2.32 -26.09 4.70
N PRO A 205 0.99 -26.25 4.85
CA PRO A 205 0.16 -25.37 5.67
C PRO A 205 0.29 -25.57 7.20
N HIS A 206 0.95 -26.65 7.64
CA HIS A 206 1.07 -26.99 9.04
C HIS A 206 2.25 -26.28 9.72
N THR A 207 2.12 -26.00 11.02
CA THR A 207 3.21 -25.46 11.84
C THR A 207 4.40 -26.41 11.80
N ASN A 208 5.53 -25.93 11.26
CA ASN A 208 6.74 -26.73 11.07
C ASN A 208 7.96 -25.97 11.61
N ALA A 209 8.74 -26.63 12.45
CA ALA A 209 9.98 -26.06 13.00
C ALA A 209 10.98 -25.68 11.89
N SER A 210 11.03 -26.44 10.80
CA SER A 210 11.86 -26.12 9.63
C SER A 210 11.39 -24.84 8.93
N HIS A 211 10.08 -24.63 8.79
CA HIS A 211 9.55 -23.38 8.24
C HIS A 211 9.93 -22.18 9.12
N SER A 212 9.87 -22.33 10.44
CA SER A 212 10.30 -21.27 11.38
C SER A 212 11.79 -20.95 11.25
N LYS A 213 12.63 -21.95 10.98
CA LYS A 213 14.06 -21.75 10.69
C LYS A 213 14.26 -21.03 9.35
N ASP A 214 13.54 -21.42 8.31
CA ASP A 214 13.59 -20.80 6.98
C ASP A 214 13.20 -19.30 7.08
N ILE A 215 12.10 -18.96 7.77
CA ILE A 215 11.69 -17.57 8.02
C ILE A 215 12.70 -16.82 8.89
N GLY A 216 13.24 -17.48 9.93
CA GLY A 216 14.27 -16.90 10.78
C GLY A 216 15.55 -16.55 9.99
N TRP A 217 15.96 -17.39 9.04
CA TRP A 217 17.05 -17.10 8.12
C TRP A 217 16.70 -15.91 7.22
N ILE A 218 15.49 -15.89 6.64
CA ILE A 218 15.00 -14.80 5.79
C ILE A 218 15.10 -13.45 6.49
N ILE A 219 14.58 -13.35 7.71
CA ILE A 219 14.59 -12.10 8.46
C ILE A 219 16.02 -11.70 8.83
N LYS A 220 16.85 -12.64 9.30
CA LYS A 220 18.21 -12.30 9.76
C LYS A 220 19.12 -11.86 8.62
N SER A 221 19.07 -12.54 7.46
CA SER A 221 19.87 -12.14 6.30
C SER A 221 19.39 -10.82 5.70
N SER A 222 18.07 -10.60 5.63
CA SER A 222 17.51 -9.36 5.09
C SER A 222 17.80 -8.14 5.98
N THR A 223 17.96 -8.33 7.29
CA THR A 223 18.21 -7.25 8.25
C THR A 223 19.66 -7.13 8.74
N ASN A 224 20.60 -7.89 8.16
CA ASN A 224 21.99 -7.97 8.61
C ASN A 224 22.10 -8.27 10.12
N THR A 225 21.28 -9.20 10.61
CA THR A 225 21.32 -9.69 12.00
C THR A 225 21.65 -11.18 12.05
N LEU A 226 22.44 -11.69 11.09
CA LEU A 226 23.03 -13.02 11.22
C LEU A 226 23.94 -13.04 12.45
N ALA A 227 24.04 -14.20 13.07
CA ALA A 227 24.83 -14.42 14.27
C ALA A 227 26.33 -14.56 13.93
N THR A 228 26.89 -13.52 13.34
CA THR A 228 28.33 -13.38 13.06
C THR A 228 29.11 -13.17 14.36
N LEU A 229 30.40 -13.50 14.39
CA LEU A 229 31.19 -13.40 15.63
C LEU A 229 31.26 -11.99 16.22
N ASP A 230 31.20 -10.93 15.42
CA ASP A 230 31.09 -9.55 15.93
C ASP A 230 29.81 -9.33 16.76
N VAL A 231 28.66 -9.75 16.23
CA VAL A 231 27.34 -9.69 16.87
C VAL A 231 27.27 -10.63 18.07
N LEU A 232 27.82 -11.83 17.96
CA LEU A 232 27.88 -12.79 19.07
C LEU A 232 28.78 -12.28 20.20
N ASN A 233 29.93 -11.68 19.88
CA ASN A 233 30.82 -11.12 20.89
C ASN A 233 30.19 -9.90 21.59
N GLN A 234 29.45 -9.06 20.85
CA GLN A 234 28.69 -7.95 21.43
C GLN A 234 27.66 -8.45 22.46
N ASN A 235 26.93 -9.52 22.14
CA ASN A 235 25.86 -10.03 23.01
C ASN A 235 26.36 -10.99 24.11
N PHE A 236 27.44 -11.74 23.85
CA PHE A 236 28.00 -12.76 24.74
C PHE A 236 29.53 -12.66 24.86
N PRO A 237 30.07 -11.54 25.36
CA PRO A 237 31.52 -11.26 25.34
C PRO A 237 32.33 -12.27 26.16
N LYS A 238 31.77 -12.81 27.24
CA LYS A 238 32.42 -13.83 28.08
C LYS A 238 32.54 -15.20 27.40
N LEU A 239 31.72 -15.47 26.38
CA LEU A 239 31.73 -16.73 25.66
C LEU A 239 32.69 -16.66 24.46
N ILE A 240 32.66 -15.53 23.74
CA ILE A 240 33.45 -15.34 22.51
C ILE A 240 34.87 -14.81 22.81
N ASN A 241 35.08 -14.18 23.97
CA ASN A 241 36.38 -13.71 24.44
C ASN A 241 37.10 -12.75 23.47
N ASN A 242 36.35 -11.89 22.80
CA ASN A 242 36.85 -10.91 21.82
C ASN A 242 37.60 -11.50 20.61
N ASP A 243 37.58 -12.82 20.40
CA ASP A 243 38.07 -13.41 19.14
C ASP A 243 36.96 -13.37 18.09
N THR A 244 36.91 -12.27 17.35
CA THR A 244 35.90 -12.02 16.31
C THR A 244 36.41 -12.32 14.91
N ARG A 245 37.57 -12.97 14.75
CA ARG A 245 38.12 -13.31 13.44
C ARG A 245 37.23 -14.35 12.76
N CYS A 246 36.99 -14.17 11.46
CA CYS A 246 36.23 -15.11 10.65
C CYS A 246 36.75 -16.53 10.81
N LEU A 247 35.83 -17.45 11.11
CA LEU A 247 36.18 -18.86 11.34
C LEU A 247 36.72 -19.54 10.07
N LEU A 248 36.38 -19.02 8.89
CA LEU A 248 36.81 -19.52 7.60
C LEU A 248 38.20 -18.99 7.24
N CYS A 249 38.31 -17.70 6.93
CA CYS A 249 39.57 -17.14 6.44
C CYS A 249 40.58 -16.78 7.53
N LYS A 250 40.13 -16.56 8.78
CA LYS A 250 40.95 -16.14 9.93
C LYS A 250 41.71 -14.80 9.76
N CYS A 251 41.49 -14.09 8.65
CA CYS A 251 42.25 -12.88 8.29
C CYS A 251 41.57 -11.56 8.70
N SER A 252 40.25 -11.57 8.90
CA SER A 252 39.45 -10.37 9.17
C SER A 252 38.29 -10.67 10.11
N THR A 253 37.72 -9.63 10.72
CA THR A 253 36.56 -9.76 11.60
C THR A 253 35.35 -10.33 10.84
N GLU A 254 34.67 -11.31 11.46
CA GLU A 254 33.43 -11.87 10.94
C GLU A 254 32.28 -10.92 11.19
N THR A 255 31.88 -10.20 10.14
CA THR A 255 30.70 -9.34 10.11
C THR A 255 29.70 -9.87 9.09
N ASN A 256 28.45 -9.37 9.14
CA ASN A 256 27.43 -9.72 8.15
C ASN A 256 27.89 -9.35 6.71
N GLU A 257 28.66 -8.27 6.54
CA GLU A 257 29.21 -7.90 5.24
C GLU A 257 30.38 -8.82 4.83
N HIS A 258 31.25 -9.17 5.78
CA HIS A 258 32.43 -9.99 5.51
C HIS A 258 32.06 -11.39 5.02
N ILE A 259 31.02 -12.03 5.57
CA ILE A 259 30.63 -13.39 5.17
C ILE A 259 30.47 -13.49 3.65
N TRP A 260 29.83 -12.51 3.01
CA TRP A 260 29.60 -12.52 1.56
C TRP A 260 30.87 -12.29 0.74
N LYS A 261 31.90 -11.67 1.32
CA LYS A 261 33.16 -11.31 0.66
C LYS A 261 34.35 -12.16 1.13
N CYS A 262 34.13 -13.12 2.03
CA CYS A 262 35.18 -13.95 2.60
C CYS A 262 35.92 -14.73 1.49
N PRO A 263 37.26 -14.66 1.39
CA PRO A 263 38.01 -15.32 0.32
C PRO A 263 37.79 -16.83 0.23
N GLU A 264 37.58 -17.48 1.36
CA GLU A 264 37.30 -18.91 1.42
C GLU A 264 35.86 -19.25 1.00
N LEU A 265 34.89 -18.36 1.28
CA LEU A 265 33.47 -18.62 0.98
C LEU A 265 33.05 -18.13 -0.42
N LEU A 266 33.66 -17.07 -0.92
CA LEU A 266 33.31 -16.41 -2.17
C LEU A 266 33.35 -17.36 -3.39
N PRO A 267 34.32 -18.29 -3.54
CA PRO A 267 34.28 -19.29 -4.61
C PRO A 267 33.05 -20.20 -4.54
N HIS A 268 32.61 -20.59 -3.35
CA HIS A 268 31.41 -21.40 -3.16
C HIS A 268 30.14 -20.62 -3.50
N ILE A 269 30.03 -19.37 -3.03
CA ILE A 269 28.91 -18.49 -3.40
C ILE A 269 28.85 -18.34 -4.92
N ARG A 270 30.00 -18.13 -5.55
CA ARG A 270 30.10 -17.99 -7.01
C ARG A 270 29.58 -19.23 -7.75
N LEU A 271 29.91 -20.43 -7.27
CA LEU A 271 29.37 -21.68 -7.83
C LEU A 271 27.85 -21.78 -7.65
N CYS A 272 27.32 -21.45 -6.47
CA CYS A 272 25.88 -21.43 -6.23
C CYS A 272 25.15 -20.45 -7.18
N PHE A 273 25.70 -19.27 -7.45
CA PHE A 273 25.11 -18.34 -8.40
C PHE A 273 25.09 -18.87 -9.83
N ARG A 274 26.09 -19.67 -10.24
CA ARG A 274 26.08 -20.33 -11.56
C ARG A 274 24.97 -21.38 -11.64
N GLU A 275 24.80 -22.20 -10.59
CA GLU A 275 23.73 -23.18 -10.51
C GLU A 275 22.34 -22.51 -10.51
N LEU A 276 22.17 -21.41 -9.78
CA LEU A 276 20.94 -20.63 -9.80
C LEU A 276 20.63 -20.07 -11.19
N ALA A 277 21.65 -19.58 -11.91
CA ALA A 277 21.50 -19.12 -13.29
C ALA A 277 21.10 -20.24 -14.25
N GLU A 278 21.63 -21.45 -14.07
CA GLU A 278 21.23 -22.64 -14.84
C GLU A 278 19.77 -23.03 -14.54
N ASN A 279 19.36 -23.04 -13.27
CA ASN A 279 17.98 -23.29 -12.87
C ASN A 279 17.01 -22.25 -13.46
N ALA A 280 17.39 -20.97 -13.44
CA ALA A 280 16.62 -19.90 -14.06
C ALA A 280 16.46 -20.13 -15.58
N GLN A 281 17.53 -20.53 -16.27
CA GLN A 281 17.47 -20.87 -17.70
C GLN A 281 16.51 -22.04 -17.96
N ILE A 282 16.58 -23.12 -17.18
CA ILE A 282 15.67 -24.28 -17.33
C ILE A 282 14.20 -23.86 -17.21
N ILE A 283 13.88 -23.03 -16.21
CA ILE A 283 12.52 -22.52 -16.00
C ILE A 283 12.09 -21.65 -17.19
N LEU A 284 12.94 -20.72 -17.63
CA LEU A 284 12.65 -19.83 -18.74
C LEU A 284 12.49 -20.59 -20.07
N HIS A 285 13.34 -21.56 -20.38
CA HIS A 285 13.18 -22.39 -21.57
C HIS A 285 11.87 -23.19 -21.58
N LYS A 286 11.35 -23.55 -20.40
CA LYS A 286 10.10 -24.30 -20.27
C LYS A 286 8.85 -23.43 -20.42
N TYR A 287 8.90 -22.18 -19.95
CA TYR A 287 7.70 -21.35 -19.78
C TYR A 287 7.71 -20.02 -20.55
N ALA A 288 8.87 -19.56 -21.05
CA ALA A 288 8.97 -18.31 -21.78
C ALA A 288 8.75 -18.53 -23.28
N ASP A 289 7.98 -17.63 -23.90
CA ASP A 289 7.76 -17.58 -25.34
C ASP A 289 8.89 -16.79 -26.03
N LYS A 290 10.14 -17.27 -25.90
CA LYS A 290 11.34 -16.65 -26.46
C LYS A 290 12.33 -17.69 -27.01
N LEU A 291 13.15 -17.29 -27.99
CA LEU A 291 14.24 -18.10 -28.56
C LEU A 291 15.28 -18.49 -27.50
N ASN A 292 15.77 -19.73 -27.58
CA ASN A 292 16.68 -20.32 -26.58
C ASN A 292 17.99 -19.52 -26.38
N LEU A 293 18.68 -19.10 -27.46
CA LEU A 293 19.94 -18.34 -27.33
C LEU A 293 19.73 -17.03 -26.56
N CYS A 294 18.60 -16.35 -26.79
CA CYS A 294 18.29 -15.09 -26.12
C CYS A 294 18.12 -15.29 -24.61
N ILE A 295 17.60 -16.44 -24.17
CA ILE A 295 17.41 -16.76 -22.74
C ILE A 295 18.77 -16.97 -22.07
N THR A 296 19.64 -17.80 -22.64
CA THR A 296 20.95 -18.12 -22.06
C THR A 296 21.82 -16.87 -21.90
N ASP A 297 21.91 -16.05 -22.95
CA ASP A 297 22.70 -14.81 -22.88
C ASP A 297 22.07 -13.82 -21.89
N SER A 298 20.75 -13.59 -21.96
CA SER A 298 20.07 -12.68 -21.04
C SER A 298 20.39 -13.04 -19.58
N VAL A 299 20.25 -14.31 -19.19
CA VAL A 299 20.52 -14.74 -17.80
C VAL A 299 21.99 -14.53 -17.42
N LYS A 300 22.94 -14.85 -18.30
CA LYS A 300 24.38 -14.67 -18.01
C LYS A 300 24.78 -13.20 -17.88
N TYR A 301 24.11 -12.29 -18.58
CA TYR A 301 24.43 -10.85 -18.55
C TYR A 301 23.63 -10.07 -17.51
N LEU A 302 22.62 -10.66 -16.86
CA LEU A 302 21.90 -10.04 -15.74
C LEU A 302 22.87 -9.62 -14.63
N ASN A 303 22.64 -8.45 -14.03
CA ASN A 303 23.49 -7.94 -12.97
C ASN A 303 23.55 -8.92 -11.79
N THR A 304 22.45 -9.63 -11.51
CA THR A 304 22.40 -10.69 -10.49
C THR A 304 23.40 -11.82 -10.71
N PHE A 305 23.61 -12.27 -11.95
CA PHE A 305 24.39 -13.48 -12.26
C PHE A 305 25.74 -13.22 -12.93
N ARG A 306 25.91 -12.10 -13.65
CA ARG A 306 27.08 -11.82 -14.49
C ARG A 306 28.41 -11.95 -13.76
N TRP A 307 28.44 -11.51 -12.50
CA TRP A 307 29.64 -11.54 -11.68
C TRP A 307 30.13 -12.97 -11.51
N ALA A 308 29.23 -13.95 -11.46
CA ALA A 308 29.59 -15.34 -11.24
C ALA A 308 30.30 -15.98 -12.44
N PHE A 309 30.00 -15.53 -13.65
CA PHE A 309 30.58 -16.03 -14.90
C PHE A 309 31.89 -15.34 -15.28
N ARG A 310 32.18 -14.16 -14.71
CA ARG A 310 33.39 -13.37 -14.98
C ARG A 310 34.33 -13.40 -13.78
N THR A 311 35.44 -14.14 -13.87
CA THR A 311 36.34 -14.42 -12.74
C THR A 311 36.89 -13.18 -12.03
N ASN A 312 37.03 -12.07 -12.75
CA ASN A 312 37.61 -10.83 -12.21
C ASN A 312 36.56 -9.80 -11.77
N GLU A 313 35.26 -10.12 -11.88
CA GLU A 313 34.21 -9.21 -11.39
C GLU A 313 33.90 -9.45 -9.91
N GLU A 314 33.72 -8.33 -9.20
CA GLU A 314 33.21 -8.30 -7.84
C GLU A 314 31.70 -8.55 -7.80
N LEU A 315 31.19 -8.88 -6.61
CA LEU A 315 29.75 -8.98 -6.34
C LEU A 315 29.06 -7.68 -6.73
N THR A 316 28.02 -7.79 -7.57
CA THR A 316 27.16 -6.66 -7.91
C THR A 316 26.18 -6.37 -6.78
N ASP A 317 25.67 -5.14 -6.73
CA ASP A 317 24.59 -4.76 -5.82
C ASP A 317 23.36 -5.68 -5.96
N ASN A 318 23.00 -6.10 -7.18
CA ASN A 318 21.91 -7.05 -7.43
C ASN A 318 22.19 -8.43 -6.83
N ALA A 319 23.44 -8.91 -6.90
CA ALA A 319 23.82 -10.17 -6.25
C ALA A 319 23.80 -10.05 -4.72
N ILE A 320 24.20 -8.89 -4.17
CA ILE A 320 24.10 -8.60 -2.73
C ILE A 320 22.63 -8.61 -2.29
N LEU A 321 21.72 -8.02 -3.07
CA LEU A 321 20.27 -8.08 -2.80
C LEU A 321 19.79 -9.53 -2.68
N LEU A 322 20.18 -10.39 -3.63
CA LEU A 322 19.78 -11.80 -3.60
C LEU A 322 20.38 -12.56 -2.41
N LEU A 323 21.64 -12.29 -2.05
CA LEU A 323 22.27 -12.83 -0.83
C LEU A 323 21.55 -12.38 0.45
N ARG A 324 21.06 -11.15 0.45
CA ARG A 324 20.20 -10.59 1.51
C ARG A 324 18.73 -10.96 1.37
N LEU A 325 18.39 -11.86 0.45
CA LEU A 325 17.05 -12.42 0.24
C LEU A 325 16.00 -11.40 -0.25
N TYR A 326 16.47 -10.31 -0.86
CA TYR A 326 15.66 -9.40 -1.64
C TYR A 326 15.65 -9.84 -3.10
N ILE A 327 14.49 -9.80 -3.74
CA ILE A 327 14.38 -10.05 -5.17
C ILE A 327 14.69 -8.75 -5.89
N SER A 328 15.73 -8.76 -6.72
CA SER A 328 16.13 -7.61 -7.53
C SER A 328 15.21 -7.43 -8.73
N GLU A 329 15.06 -6.18 -9.18
CA GLU A 329 14.17 -5.81 -10.29
C GLU A 329 14.63 -6.40 -11.63
N ASP A 330 15.92 -6.68 -11.81
CA ASP A 330 16.46 -7.29 -13.03
C ASP A 330 16.04 -8.76 -13.21
N LEU A 331 15.48 -9.40 -12.18
CA LEU A 331 14.93 -10.75 -12.26
C LEU A 331 13.45 -10.79 -12.66
N TYR A 332 12.78 -9.63 -12.77
CA TYR A 332 11.36 -9.51 -13.13
C TYR A 332 11.19 -9.14 -14.61
#